data_AF-A0A9E2KB17-F1
#
_entry.id   AF-A0A9E2KB17-F1
#
_cell.length_a   1.000
_cell.length_b   1.000
_cell.length_c   1.000
_cell.angle_alpha   90.00
_cell.angle_beta   90.00
_cell.angle_gamma   90.00
#
_symmetry.space_group_name_H-M   'P 1'
#
loop_
_entity.id
_entity.type
_entity.pdbx_description
1 polymer ?
#
loop_
_entity_poly.entity_id
_entity_poly.type
_entity_poly.pdbx_seq_one_letter_code
_entity_poly.pdbx_strand_id
1 'polypeptide(L)'
;DMKRALKISQSDSFVDQLPMGLDSPVSQGGSNFSGGQKQRLAIARALIKKVPVYVFDDSFSALDSKTDAALRKALKENMNDAVKIIIAQKVSTIMNADQILVLDEGKLVGIGNHETLMKNCSVYQAIANSQMNIKEV
;
A
#
# COMPACT_ATOMS: atom_id res chain seq x y z
N ASP A 1 -12.03 17.29 2.90
CA ASP A 1 -11.59 16.09 2.15
C ASP A 1 -10.09 16.02 1.88
N MET A 2 -9.47 17.06 1.32
CA MET A 2 -8.04 17.04 0.99
C MET A 2 -7.10 16.77 2.19
N LYS A 3 -7.28 17.49 3.31
CA LYS A 3 -6.50 17.24 4.55
C LYS A 3 -6.66 15.81 5.08
N ARG A 4 -7.87 15.23 5.00
CA ARG A 4 -8.13 13.84 5.40
C ARG A 4 -7.33 12.89 4.51
N ALA A 5 -7.39 13.08 3.19
CA ALA A 5 -6.67 12.23 2.24
C ALA A 5 -5.16 12.29 2.45
N LEU A 6 -4.60 13.49 2.66
CA LEU A 6 -3.18 13.66 2.98
C LEU A 6 -2.78 13.00 4.29
N LYS A 7 -3.61 13.11 5.33
CA LYS A 7 -3.35 12.47 6.62
C LYS A 7 -3.37 10.94 6.51
N ILE A 8 -4.34 10.37 5.81
CA ILE A 8 -4.40 8.92 5.59
C ILE A 8 -3.19 8.47 4.78
N SER A 9 -2.86 9.18 3.69
CA SER A 9 -1.73 8.85 2.82
C SER A 9 -0.35 9.14 3.43
N GLN A 10 -0.28 9.63 4.66
CA GLN A 10 0.96 10.05 5.34
C GLN A 10 1.72 11.15 4.56
N SER A 11 0.99 12.04 3.88
CA SER A 11 1.56 13.14 3.08
C SER A 11 1.49 14.52 3.73
N ASP A 12 0.64 14.69 4.74
CA ASP A 12 0.44 15.95 5.45
C ASP A 12 1.75 16.58 5.91
N SER A 13 2.60 15.81 6.60
CA SER A 13 3.87 16.30 7.14
C SER A 13 4.80 16.96 6.12
N PHE A 14 4.97 16.38 4.93
CA PHE A 14 5.86 16.95 3.93
C PHE A 14 5.16 18.01 3.08
N VAL A 15 3.84 17.89 2.84
CA VAL A 15 3.09 18.89 2.10
C VAL A 15 3.05 20.20 2.89
N ASP A 16 2.86 20.14 4.21
CA ASP A 16 2.86 21.33 5.08
C ASP A 16 4.23 22.02 5.16
N GLN A 17 5.32 21.31 4.81
CA GLN A 17 6.68 21.86 4.75
C GLN A 17 7.02 22.50 3.40
N LEU A 18 6.17 22.34 2.38
CA LEU A 18 6.41 22.97 1.08
C LEU A 18 6.19 24.49 1.19
N PRO A 19 6.95 25.31 0.43
CA PRO A 19 6.85 26.78 0.52
C PRO A 19 5.43 27.34 0.33
N MET A 20 4.62 26.70 -0.51
CA MET A 20 3.21 27.10 -0.75
C MET A 20 2.22 26.03 -0.27
N GLY A 21 2.66 25.09 0.57
CA GLY A 21 1.81 24.01 1.06
C GLY A 21 1.13 23.23 -0.07
N LEU A 22 -0.20 23.14 0.01
CA LEU A 22 -1.07 22.53 -1.00
C LEU A 22 -1.00 23.17 -2.39
N ASP A 23 -0.68 24.47 -2.46
CA ASP A 23 -0.61 25.21 -3.73
C ASP A 23 0.76 25.07 -4.40
N SER A 24 1.66 24.27 -3.81
CA SER A 24 2.99 24.03 -4.36
C SER A 24 2.93 23.29 -5.69
N PRO A 25 3.63 23.75 -6.74
CA PRO A 25 3.53 23.16 -8.05
C PRO A 25 4.13 21.76 -8.09
N VAL A 26 3.55 20.91 -8.92
CA VAL A 26 4.14 19.62 -9.29
C VAL A 26 4.91 19.81 -10.60
N SER A 27 6.23 19.62 -10.55
CA SER A 27 7.06 19.70 -11.76
C SER A 27 6.73 18.58 -12.74
N GLN A 28 7.17 18.70 -14.00
CA GLN A 28 6.94 17.66 -15.01
C GLN A 28 7.38 16.28 -14.51
N GLY A 29 6.49 15.29 -14.56
CA GLY A 29 6.73 13.94 -14.04
C GLY A 29 6.88 13.84 -12.51
N GLY A 30 6.54 14.90 -11.77
CA GLY A 30 6.72 15.00 -10.31
C GLY A 30 8.19 14.95 -9.90
N SER A 31 9.10 15.50 -10.69
CA SER A 31 10.55 15.46 -10.45
C SER A 31 11.00 16.15 -9.16
N ASN A 32 10.18 17.05 -8.61
CA ASN A 32 10.40 17.71 -7.33
C ASN A 32 9.95 16.88 -6.11
N PHE A 33 9.51 15.63 -6.31
CA PHE A 33 9.11 14.72 -5.24
C PHE A 33 9.89 13.40 -5.33
N SER A 34 10.24 12.84 -4.18
CA SER A 34 10.82 11.49 -4.09
C SER A 34 9.82 10.43 -4.56
N GLY A 35 10.30 9.22 -4.87
CA GLY A 35 9.42 8.10 -5.27
C GLY A 35 8.31 7.82 -4.25
N GLY A 36 8.66 7.76 -2.96
CA GLY A 36 7.70 7.55 -1.88
C GLY A 36 6.75 8.73 -1.67
N GLN A 37 7.17 9.98 -1.91
CA GLN A 37 6.25 11.13 -1.90
C GLN A 37 5.25 11.05 -3.06
N LYS A 38 5.71 10.72 -4.28
CA LYS A 38 4.82 10.53 -5.45
C LYS A 38 3.78 9.46 -5.22
N GLN A 39 4.17 8.29 -4.67
CA GLN A 39 3.23 7.22 -4.34
C GLN A 39 2.19 7.68 -3.30
N ARG A 40 2.63 8.33 -2.22
CA ARG A 40 1.69 8.84 -1.20
C ARG A 40 0.73 9.90 -1.72
N LEU A 41 1.18 10.79 -2.61
CA LEU A 41 0.28 11.75 -3.28
C LEU A 41 -0.70 11.07 -4.23
N ALA A 42 -0.27 10.04 -4.97
CA ALA A 42 -1.16 9.25 -5.82
C ALA A 42 -2.24 8.53 -5.00
N ILE A 43 -1.88 7.99 -3.84
CA ILE A 43 -2.84 7.43 -2.87
C ILE A 43 -3.77 8.51 -2.34
N ALA A 44 -3.25 9.66 -1.90
CA ALA A 44 -4.08 10.78 -1.46
C ALA A 44 -5.13 11.15 -2.52
N ARG A 45 -4.71 11.26 -3.78
CA ARG A 45 -5.58 11.54 -4.92
C ARG A 45 -6.68 10.50 -5.08
N ALA A 46 -6.36 9.21 -4.94
CA ALA A 46 -7.37 8.15 -4.98
C ALA A 46 -8.40 8.27 -3.83
N LEU A 47 -7.94 8.67 -2.64
CA LEU A 47 -8.77 8.82 -1.44
C LEU A 47 -9.69 10.05 -1.45
N ILE A 48 -9.43 11.04 -2.31
CA ILE A 48 -10.31 12.22 -2.44
C ILE A 48 -11.73 11.78 -2.83
N LYS A 49 -11.85 10.79 -3.70
CA LYS A 49 -13.15 10.26 -4.12
C LYS A 49 -13.56 9.12 -3.19
N LYS A 50 -14.73 9.23 -2.55
CA LYS A 50 -15.35 8.11 -1.83
C LYS A 50 -15.95 7.16 -2.86
N VAL A 51 -15.34 5.99 -3.05
CA VAL A 51 -15.77 4.95 -4.00
C VAL A 51 -15.95 3.61 -3.28
N PRO A 52 -16.81 2.71 -3.80
CA PRO A 52 -17.02 1.41 -3.17
C PRO A 52 -15.83 0.45 -3.31
N VAL A 53 -14.94 0.69 -4.29
CA VAL A 53 -13.79 -0.18 -4.57
C VAL A 53 -12.54 0.66 -4.83
N TYR A 54 -11.46 0.35 -4.11
CA TYR A 54 -10.13 0.90 -4.32
C TYR A 54 -9.18 -0.20 -4.80
N VAL A 55 -8.35 0.13 -5.78
CA VAL A 55 -7.30 -0.76 -6.30
C VAL A 55 -5.96 -0.07 -6.11
N PHE A 56 -5.06 -0.73 -5.38
CA PHE A 56 -3.70 -0.28 -5.12
C PHE A 56 -2.73 -1.24 -5.81
N ASP A 57 -2.26 -0.86 -6.99
CA ASP A 57 -1.30 -1.63 -7.77
C ASP A 57 0.13 -1.21 -7.43
N ASP A 58 0.85 -2.07 -6.71
CA ASP A 58 2.21 -1.85 -6.19
C ASP A 58 2.41 -0.46 -5.54
N SER A 59 1.34 0.14 -5.02
CA SER A 59 1.32 1.56 -4.65
C SER A 59 2.10 1.88 -3.38
N PHE A 60 2.64 0.86 -2.73
CA PHE A 60 3.35 0.94 -1.45
C PHE A 60 4.85 0.59 -1.56
N SER A 61 5.33 0.21 -2.75
CA SER A 61 6.65 -0.38 -2.92
C SER A 61 7.82 0.59 -2.65
N ALA A 62 7.63 1.88 -2.89
CA ALA A 62 8.64 2.92 -2.70
C ALA A 62 8.58 3.59 -1.32
N LEU A 63 7.79 3.04 -0.39
CA LEU A 63 7.69 3.52 0.98
C LEU A 63 8.64 2.74 1.89
N ASP A 64 9.24 3.45 2.85
CA ASP A 64 9.93 2.80 3.96
C ASP A 64 8.93 2.04 4.85
N SER A 65 9.43 1.04 5.58
CA SER A 65 8.60 0.13 6.39
C SER A 65 7.73 0.84 7.43
N LYS A 66 8.21 1.95 8.02
CA LYS A 66 7.47 2.70 9.04
C LYS A 66 6.31 3.46 8.41
N THR A 67 6.57 4.13 7.28
CA THR A 67 5.55 4.86 6.52
C THR A 67 4.50 3.92 5.95
N ASP A 68 4.89 2.76 5.39
CA ASP A 68 3.94 1.75 4.89
C ASP A 68 3.03 1.22 6.00
N ALA A 69 3.60 0.86 7.15
CA ALA A 69 2.81 0.37 8.29
C ALA A 69 1.80 1.43 8.80
N ALA A 70 2.23 2.69 8.93
CA ALA A 70 1.36 3.79 9.35
C ALA A 70 0.22 4.04 8.34
N LEU A 71 0.54 4.03 7.05
CA LEU A 71 -0.40 4.17 5.96
C LEU A 71 -1.45 3.04 5.96
N ARG A 72 -1.03 1.78 6.08
CA ARG A 72 -1.94 0.62 6.16
C ARG A 72 -2.87 0.71 7.34
N LYS A 73 -2.34 1.10 8.50
CA LYS A 73 -3.15 1.32 9.70
C LYS A 73 -4.20 2.39 9.45
N ALA A 74 -3.81 3.52 8.86
CA ALA A 74 -4.75 4.59 8.53
C ALA A 74 -5.83 4.13 7.52
N LEU A 75 -5.47 3.38 6.48
CA LEU A 75 -6.42 2.79 5.53
C LEU A 75 -7.38 1.81 6.20
N LYS A 76 -6.89 0.99 7.15
CA LYS A 76 -7.73 0.07 7.93
C LYS A 76 -8.72 0.82 8.82
N GLU A 77 -8.30 1.89 9.48
CA GLU A 77 -9.16 2.65 10.41
C GLU A 77 -10.18 3.56 9.71
N ASN A 78 -9.84 4.10 8.53
CA ASN A 78 -10.62 5.17 7.88
C ASN A 78 -11.44 4.72 6.66
N MET A 79 -11.33 3.45 6.25
CA MET A 79 -11.96 2.91 5.04
C MET A 79 -12.59 1.54 5.29
N ASN A 80 -13.60 1.52 6.17
CA ASN A 80 -14.33 0.31 6.53
C ASN A 80 -15.49 0.00 5.55
N ASP A 81 -16.01 1.02 4.87
CA ASP A 81 -17.20 0.88 3.99
C ASP A 81 -16.84 0.61 2.52
N ALA A 82 -15.60 0.19 2.23
CA ALA A 82 -15.12 0.01 0.86
C ALA A 82 -14.21 -1.21 0.71
N VAL A 83 -14.33 -1.87 -0.44
CA VAL A 83 -13.45 -2.97 -0.83
C VAL A 83 -12.08 -2.40 -1.21
N LYS A 84 -11.02 -3.04 -0.74
CA LYS A 84 -9.63 -2.67 -1.01
C LYS A 84 -8.93 -3.86 -1.66
N ILE A 85 -8.57 -3.72 -2.93
CA ILE A 85 -7.74 -4.69 -3.66
C ILE A 85 -6.31 -4.16 -3.64
N ILE A 86 -5.40 -4.92 -3.05
CA ILE A 86 -3.98 -4.57 -2.96
C ILE A 86 -3.19 -5.60 -3.75
N ILE A 87 -2.57 -5.17 -4.85
CA ILE A 87 -1.59 -5.97 -5.58
C ILE A 87 -0.24 -5.70 -4.95
N ALA A 88 0.45 -6.76 -4.52
CA ALA A 88 1.72 -6.64 -3.86
C ALA A 88 2.60 -7.86 -4.04
N GLN A 89 3.90 -7.59 -4.09
CA GLN A 89 4.97 -8.57 -4.11
C GLN A 89 5.56 -8.88 -2.72
N LYS A 90 5.38 -7.97 -1.74
CA LYS A 90 5.90 -8.13 -0.38
C LYS A 90 4.86 -8.82 0.52
N VAL A 91 5.24 -9.87 1.25
CA VAL A 91 4.34 -10.59 2.16
C VAL A 91 3.94 -9.74 3.35
N SER A 92 4.84 -8.89 3.87
CA SER A 92 4.54 -7.95 4.95
C SER A 92 3.37 -7.01 4.63
N THR A 93 3.18 -6.70 3.35
CA THR A 93 2.09 -5.85 2.85
C THR A 93 0.73 -6.54 2.96
N ILE A 94 0.65 -7.84 2.68
CA ILE A 94 -0.62 -8.59 2.57
C ILE A 94 -0.94 -9.48 3.78
N MET A 95 -0.03 -9.61 4.75
CA MET A 95 -0.16 -10.53 5.90
C MET A 95 -1.46 -10.32 6.70
N ASN A 96 -1.95 -9.08 6.77
CA ASN A 96 -3.16 -8.71 7.51
C ASN A 96 -4.42 -8.60 6.64
N ALA A 97 -4.37 -9.07 5.38
CA ALA A 97 -5.53 -9.05 4.49
C ALA A 97 -6.57 -10.08 4.92
N ASP A 98 -7.85 -9.73 4.75
CA ASP A 98 -8.98 -10.64 5.03
C ASP A 98 -8.91 -11.88 4.13
N GLN A 99 -8.49 -11.69 2.88
CA GLN A 99 -8.25 -12.75 1.90
C GLN A 99 -7.08 -12.36 0.98
N ILE A 100 -6.25 -13.34 0.66
CA ILE A 100 -5.10 -13.25 -0.25
C ILE A 100 -5.37 -14.20 -1.41
N LEU A 101 -5.17 -13.70 -2.63
CA LEU A 101 -5.21 -14.48 -3.86
C LEU A 101 -3.77 -14.64 -4.37
N VAL A 102 -3.33 -15.87 -4.55
CA VAL A 102 -1.97 -16.20 -4.99
C VAL A 102 -2.02 -16.53 -6.47
N LEU A 103 -1.33 -15.73 -7.27
CA LEU A 103 -1.22 -15.93 -8.71
C LEU A 103 0.16 -16.50 -9.05
N ASP A 104 0.18 -17.50 -9.94
CA ASP A 104 1.39 -18.07 -10.52
C ASP A 104 1.14 -18.34 -12.00
N GLU A 105 2.01 -17.82 -12.87
CA GLU A 105 1.88 -17.90 -14.34
C GLU A 105 0.46 -17.56 -14.87
N GLY A 106 -0.18 -16.54 -14.29
CA GLY A 106 -1.53 -16.10 -14.66
C GLY A 106 -2.67 -16.99 -14.15
N LYS A 107 -2.37 -18.02 -13.35
CA LYS A 107 -3.36 -18.92 -12.73
C LYS A 107 -3.50 -18.63 -11.24
N LEU A 108 -4.72 -18.76 -10.74
CA LEU A 108 -5.01 -18.68 -9.31
C LEU A 108 -4.65 -20.01 -8.65
N VAL A 109 -3.55 -20.03 -7.90
CA VAL A 109 -2.97 -21.24 -7.27
C VAL A 109 -3.22 -21.31 -5.76
N GLY A 110 -3.78 -20.26 -5.17
CA GLY A 110 -4.13 -20.24 -3.75
C GLY A 110 -5.12 -19.14 -3.41
N ILE A 111 -6.02 -19.43 -2.47
CA ILE A 111 -6.95 -18.47 -1.87
C ILE A 111 -7.04 -18.75 -0.37
N GLY A 112 -6.89 -17.72 0.45
CA GLY A 112 -7.03 -17.85 1.90
C GLY A 112 -6.42 -16.67 2.63
N ASN A 113 -6.43 -16.69 3.95
CA ASN A 113 -5.64 -15.75 4.75
C ASN A 113 -4.18 -16.24 4.88
N HIS A 114 -3.32 -15.41 5.50
CA HIS A 114 -1.90 -15.72 5.69
C HIS A 114 -1.68 -17.10 6.32
N GLU A 115 -2.35 -17.41 7.43
CA GLU A 115 -2.20 -18.68 8.15
C GLU A 115 -2.60 -19.89 7.32
N THR A 116 -3.70 -19.77 6.56
CA THR A 116 -4.20 -20.85 5.69
C THR A 116 -3.25 -21.10 4.53
N LEU A 117 -2.76 -20.04 3.89
CA LEU A 117 -1.84 -20.16 2.76
C LEU A 117 -0.46 -20.67 3.18
N MET A 118 0.03 -20.28 4.36
CA MET A 118 1.26 -20.84 4.93
C MET A 118 1.19 -22.34 5.18
N LYS A 119 0.00 -22.93 5.31
CA LYS A 119 -0.18 -24.38 5.46
C LYS A 119 -0.43 -25.08 4.12
N ASN A 120 -1.21 -24.45 3.24
CA ASN A 120 -1.85 -25.15 2.12
C ASN A 120 -1.40 -24.68 0.73
N CYS A 121 -0.57 -23.64 0.60
CA CYS A 121 -0.12 -23.12 -0.68
C CYS A 121 1.42 -23.06 -0.74
N SER A 122 2.04 -24.01 -1.44
CA SER A 122 3.49 -24.12 -1.59
C SER A 122 4.11 -22.87 -2.23
N VAL A 123 3.44 -22.28 -3.23
CA VAL A 123 3.88 -21.04 -3.89
C VAL A 123 3.92 -19.89 -2.88
N TYR A 124 2.86 -19.72 -2.09
CA TYR A 124 2.82 -18.68 -1.05
C TYR A 124 3.90 -18.91 0.02
N GLN A 125 4.08 -20.14 0.48
CA GLN A 125 5.12 -20.51 1.44
C GLN A 125 6.52 -20.16 0.92
N ALA A 126 6.81 -20.49 -0.34
CA ALA A 126 8.10 -20.16 -0.96
C ALA A 126 8.33 -18.65 -0.98
N ILE A 127 7.33 -17.85 -1.39
CA ILE A 127 7.41 -16.39 -1.39
C ILE A 127 7.64 -15.87 0.04
N ALA A 128 6.84 -16.32 1.01
CA ALA A 128 6.93 -15.87 2.39
C ALA A 128 8.27 -16.20 3.02
N ASN A 129 8.74 -17.45 2.90
CA ASN A 129 10.02 -17.90 3.45
C ASN A 129 11.19 -17.14 2.83
N SER A 130 11.15 -16.86 1.52
CA SER A 130 12.19 -16.08 0.84
C SER A 130 12.32 -14.65 1.38
N GLN A 131 11.25 -14.08 1.93
CA GLN A 131 11.21 -12.70 2.43
C GLN A 131 11.36 -12.61 3.95
N MET A 132 10.98 -13.66 4.70
CA MET A 132 11.11 -13.69 6.17
C MET A 132 12.53 -14.04 6.62
N ASN A 133 13.24 -14.92 5.90
CA ASN A 133 14.61 -15.30 6.23
C ASN A 133 15.63 -14.17 6.04
N ILE A 134 15.28 -13.07 5.37
CA ILE A 134 16.15 -11.91 5.17
C ILE A 134 16.25 -11.05 6.45
N LYS A 135 15.41 -11.27 7.46
CA LYS A 135 15.46 -10.52 8.74
C LYS A 135 16.39 -11.13 9.80
N GLU A 136 16.97 -12.31 9.57
CA GLU A 136 17.85 -13.00 10.54
C GLU A 136 19.35 -12.99 10.17
N VAL A 137 19.78 -12.12 9.26
CA VAL A 137 21.22 -11.91 8.94
C VAL A 137 21.61 -10.46 9.11
#